data_AF-A0AAV4GU94-F1
#
_entry.id   AF-A0AAV4GU94-F1
#
_cell.length_a   1.000
_cell.length_b   1.000
_cell.length_c   1.000
_cell.angle_alpha   90.00
_cell.angle_beta   90.00
_cell.angle_gamma   90.00
#
_symmetry.space_group_name_H-M   'P 1'
#
loop_
_entity.id
_entity.type
_entity.pdbx_description
1 polymer ?
#
loop_
_entity_poly.entity_id
_entity_poly.type
_entity_poly.pdbx_seq_one_letter_code
_entity_poly.pdbx_strand_id
1 'polypeptide(L)'
;MRRLASCVSSDSHPLYATFLRKLSAAIFQWDEGDVKRLQEAKTKEIQSRGLETPMELTSKELNPHCRRKTRGAAETEALIDELLTIYKGDAGSESLGVPLLNAHKLEEMWEQQRSHCTCTQDPPGILPV
;
A
#
# COMPACT_ATOMS: atom_id res chain seq x y z
N MET A 1 0.68 8.31 9.61
CA MET A 1 0.85 6.95 9.05
C MET A 1 2.26 6.37 9.13
N ARG A 2 3.34 7.06 8.68
CA ARG A 2 4.73 6.53 8.80
C ARG A 2 5.16 6.15 10.22
N ARG A 3 4.49 6.68 11.25
CA ARG A 3 4.74 6.37 12.66
C ARG A 3 4.49 4.89 13.01
N LEU A 4 3.66 4.17 12.25
CA LEU A 4 3.48 2.72 12.43
C LEU A 4 4.77 1.92 12.19
N ALA A 5 5.68 2.42 11.34
CA ALA A 5 7.00 1.79 11.14
C ALA A 5 7.84 1.79 12.43
N SER A 6 7.64 2.74 13.34
CA SER A 6 8.34 2.78 14.63
C SER A 6 7.90 1.69 15.62
N CYS A 7 6.82 0.97 15.31
CA CYS A 7 6.34 -0.17 16.09
C CYS A 7 7.02 -1.48 15.68
N VAL A 8 7.83 -1.45 14.61
CA VAL A 8 8.66 -2.57 14.20
C VAL A 8 9.82 -2.74 15.19
N SER A 9 10.09 -3.99 15.57
CA SER A 9 11.15 -4.37 16.50
C SER A 9 12.55 -4.04 15.96
N SER A 10 12.76 -4.20 14.65
CA SER A 10 14.02 -3.89 13.96
C SER A 10 13.80 -3.68 12.46
N ASP A 11 14.46 -2.66 11.88
CA ASP A 11 14.45 -2.41 10.43
C ASP A 11 15.20 -3.51 9.64
N SER A 12 16.04 -4.31 10.31
CA SER A 12 16.71 -5.48 9.72
C SER A 12 15.85 -6.74 9.73
N HIS A 13 14.64 -6.67 10.28
CA HIS A 13 13.73 -7.81 10.31
C HIS A 13 13.35 -8.23 8.88
N PRO A 14 13.41 -9.52 8.50
CA PRO A 14 13.18 -9.93 7.10
C PRO A 14 11.80 -9.57 6.55
N LEU A 15 10.79 -9.53 7.43
CA LEU A 15 9.43 -9.10 7.08
C LEU A 15 9.25 -7.58 6.97
N TYR A 16 10.22 -6.76 7.37
CA TYR A 16 10.10 -5.30 7.44
C TYR A 16 9.73 -4.67 6.09
N ALA A 17 10.50 -4.99 5.04
CA ALA A 17 10.27 -4.45 3.71
C ALA A 17 8.89 -4.87 3.17
N THR A 18 8.48 -6.12 3.41
CA THR A 18 7.18 -6.65 2.98
C THR A 18 6.04 -5.96 3.73
N PHE A 19 6.19 -5.75 5.04
CA PHE A 19 5.22 -5.02 5.86
C PHE A 19 5.05 -3.59 5.39
N LEU A 20 6.14 -2.83 5.19
CA LEU A 20 6.07 -1.46 4.69
C LEU A 20 5.42 -1.37 3.31
N ARG A 21 5.70 -2.33 2.43
CA ARG A 21 5.05 -2.42 1.12
C ARG A 21 3.55 -2.64 1.24
N LYS A 22 3.11 -3.56 2.10
CA LYS A 22 1.69 -3.82 2.36
C LYS A 22 1.00 -2.63 3.02
N LEU A 23 1.65 -1.98 3.98
CA LEU A 23 1.16 -0.75 4.60
C LEU A 23 0.99 0.38 3.58
N SER A 24 1.94 0.54 2.66
CA SER A 24 1.82 1.51 1.57
C SER A 24 0.65 1.18 0.63
N ALA A 25 0.40 -0.10 0.34
CA ALA A 25 -0.72 -0.54 -0.50
C ALA A 25 -2.10 -0.39 0.19
N ALA A 26 -2.13 -0.48 1.53
CA ALA A 26 -3.33 -0.22 2.33
C ALA A 26 -3.73 1.26 2.35
N ILE A 27 -2.77 2.18 2.19
CA ILE A 27 -3.02 3.63 2.18
C ILE A 27 -3.28 4.14 0.77
N PHE A 28 -2.48 3.67 -0.20
CA PHE A 28 -2.46 4.22 -1.54
C PHE A 28 -2.88 3.19 -2.59
N GLN A 29 -3.55 3.70 -3.60
CA GLN A 29 -3.89 3.00 -4.83
C GLN A 29 -3.47 3.81 -6.06
N TRP A 30 -3.40 3.15 -7.20
CA TRP A 30 -3.24 3.87 -8.47
C TRP A 30 -4.56 4.55 -8.84
N ASP A 31 -4.48 5.71 -9.47
CA ASP A 31 -5.67 6.31 -10.06
C ASP A 31 -6.21 5.43 -11.20
N GLU A 32 -7.44 4.95 -11.05
CA GLU A 32 -8.09 4.08 -12.04
C GLU A 32 -8.16 4.72 -13.42
N GLY A 33 -8.33 6.04 -13.51
CA GLY A 33 -8.36 6.77 -14.76
C GLY A 33 -7.00 6.74 -15.48
N ASP A 34 -5.91 6.96 -14.75
CA ASP A 34 -4.57 6.83 -15.30
C ASP A 34 -4.25 5.39 -15.71
N VAL A 35 -4.60 4.40 -14.87
CA VAL A 35 -4.39 2.98 -15.16
C VAL A 35 -5.10 2.57 -16.43
N LYS A 36 -6.37 2.97 -16.59
CA LYS A 36 -7.16 2.66 -17.78
C LYS A 36 -6.55 3.29 -19.04
N ARG A 37 -6.13 4.56 -18.98
CA ARG A 37 -5.45 5.23 -20.10
C ARG A 37 -4.15 4.53 -20.49
N LEU A 38 -3.34 4.14 -19.50
CA LEU A 38 -2.09 3.42 -19.75
C LEU A 38 -2.35 2.04 -20.36
N GLN A 39 -3.37 1.33 -19.87
CA GLN A 39 -3.75 0.04 -20.42
C GLN A 39 -4.21 0.15 -21.88
N GLU A 40 -5.04 1.15 -22.20
CA GLU A 40 -5.45 1.44 -23.58
C GLU A 40 -4.25 1.77 -24.48
N ALA A 41 -3.29 2.58 -24.00
CA ALA A 41 -2.08 2.91 -24.74
C ALA A 41 -1.21 1.68 -25.02
N LYS A 42 -1.01 0.83 -24.01
CA LYS A 42 -0.25 -0.42 -24.12
C LYS A 42 -0.93 -1.40 -25.09
N THR A 43 -2.24 -1.55 -25.01
CA THR A 43 -2.98 -2.40 -25.95
C THR A 43 -2.82 -1.92 -27.40
N LYS A 44 -2.89 -0.61 -27.65
CA LYS A 44 -2.68 -0.05 -29.00
C LYS A 44 -1.25 -0.30 -29.51
N GLU A 45 -0.23 -0.14 -28.67
CA GLU A 45 1.17 -0.44 -29.03
C GLU A 45 1.35 -1.93 -29.39
N ILE A 46 0.82 -2.83 -28.57
CA ILE A 46 0.88 -4.29 -28.78
C ILE A 46 0.16 -4.67 -30.09
N GLN A 47 -1.03 -4.13 -30.34
CA GLN A 47 -1.78 -4.35 -31.58
C GLN A 47 -1.02 -3.85 -32.81
N SER A 48 -0.36 -2.68 -32.72
CA SER A 48 0.48 -2.18 -33.82
C SER A 48 1.67 -3.08 -34.16
N ARG A 49 2.08 -3.95 -33.22
CA ARG A 49 3.15 -4.93 -33.39
C ARG A 49 2.63 -6.31 -33.80
N GLY A 50 1.32 -6.46 -34.03
CA GLY A 50 0.70 -7.73 -34.41
C GLY A 50 0.63 -8.75 -33.28
N LEU A 51 0.74 -8.30 -32.02
CA LEU A 51 0.59 -9.14 -30.83
C LEU A 51 -0.86 -9.01 -30.31
N GLU A 52 -1.44 -10.10 -29.80
CA GLU A 52 -2.86 -10.13 -29.42
C GLU A 52 -3.12 -10.09 -27.91
N THR A 53 -2.09 -10.27 -27.08
CA THR A 53 -2.28 -10.46 -25.64
C THR A 53 -2.17 -9.16 -24.85
N PRO A 54 -3.20 -8.78 -24.08
CA PRO A 54 -3.08 -7.73 -23.09
C PRO A 54 -2.06 -8.18 -22.02
N MET A 55 -0.96 -7.44 -21.89
CA MET A 55 -0.02 -7.65 -20.79
C MET A 55 -0.49 -6.86 -19.58
N GLU A 56 -0.46 -7.48 -18.39
CA GLU A 56 -0.65 -6.75 -17.13
C GLU A 56 0.35 -5.59 -17.01
N LEU A 57 -0.10 -4.50 -16.40
CA LEU A 57 0.75 -3.34 -16.14
C LEU A 57 1.64 -3.64 -14.93
N THR A 58 2.95 -3.62 -15.14
CA THR A 58 3.93 -3.79 -14.07
C THR A 58 4.06 -2.50 -13.26
N SER A 59 4.54 -2.59 -12.02
CA SER A 59 4.82 -1.38 -11.21
C SER A 59 5.82 -0.43 -11.88
N LYS A 60 6.73 -0.95 -12.72
CA LYS A 60 7.68 -0.12 -13.48
C LYS A 60 6.99 0.75 -14.53
N GLU A 61 5.89 0.26 -15.11
CA GLU A 61 5.09 0.99 -16.09
C GLU A 61 4.10 1.94 -15.41
N LEU A 62 3.53 1.53 -14.27
CA LEU A 62 2.57 2.34 -13.52
C LEU A 62 3.23 3.58 -12.91
N ASN A 63 4.41 3.44 -12.30
CA ASN A 63 5.04 4.52 -11.54
C ASN A 63 5.28 5.83 -12.33
N PRO A 64 5.73 5.81 -13.60
CA PRO A 64 5.89 7.05 -14.38
C PRO A 64 4.61 7.60 -15.00
N HIS A 65 3.51 6.83 -15.04
CA HIS A 65 2.34 7.16 -15.86
C HIS A 65 1.02 7.24 -15.10
N CYS A 66 0.99 6.70 -13.88
CA CYS A 66 -0.18 6.68 -13.03
C CYS A 66 0.11 7.40 -11.73
N ARG A 67 -0.78 8.30 -11.33
CA ARG A 67 -0.70 8.93 -10.01
C ARG A 67 -1.13 7.94 -8.94
N ARG A 68 -0.58 8.13 -7.75
CA ARG A 68 -1.08 7.44 -6.55
C ARG A 68 -2.08 8.35 -5.87
N LYS A 69 -3.20 7.78 -5.46
CA LYS A 69 -4.22 8.42 -4.64
C LYS A 69 -4.50 7.59 -3.40
N THR A 70 -5.05 8.23 -2.40
CA THR A 70 -5.53 7.63 -1.17
C THR A 70 -6.88 6.95 -1.40
N ARG A 71 -7.17 5.93 -0.59
CA ARG A 71 -8.36 5.06 -0.74
C ARG A 71 -9.62 5.61 -0.07
N GLY A 72 -9.52 6.70 0.68
CA GLY A 72 -10.55 7.15 1.62
C GLY A 72 -10.24 6.65 3.03
N ALA A 73 -10.68 7.41 4.03
CA ALA A 73 -10.33 7.17 5.43
C ALA A 73 -10.82 5.81 5.93
N ALA A 74 -12.10 5.49 5.72
CA ALA A 74 -12.70 4.24 6.19
C ALA A 74 -12.06 2.99 5.57
N GLU A 75 -11.79 2.99 4.26
CA GLU A 75 -11.12 1.87 3.58
C GLU A 75 -9.68 1.74 4.06
N THR A 76 -8.95 2.85 4.19
CA THR A 76 -7.58 2.86 4.71
C THR A 76 -7.50 2.29 6.12
N GLU A 77 -8.44 2.69 7.00
CA GLU A 77 -8.51 2.17 8.37
C GLU A 77 -8.75 0.67 8.40
N ALA A 78 -9.75 0.18 7.68
CA ALA A 78 -10.09 -1.25 7.63
C ALA A 78 -8.93 -2.12 7.12
N LEU A 79 -8.26 -1.69 6.05
CA LEU A 79 -7.12 -2.42 5.48
C LEU A 79 -5.91 -2.43 6.42
N ILE A 80 -5.72 -1.37 7.20
CA ILE A 80 -4.63 -1.32 8.18
C ILE A 80 -4.96 -2.19 9.39
N ASP A 81 -6.20 -2.17 9.89
CA ASP A 81 -6.64 -3.07 10.95
C ASP A 81 -6.43 -4.55 10.56
N GLU A 82 -6.81 -4.93 9.35
CA GLU A 82 -6.59 -6.27 8.82
C GLU A 82 -5.09 -6.59 8.75
N LEU A 83 -4.29 -5.67 8.20
CA LEU A 83 -2.84 -5.85 8.10
C LEU A 83 -2.19 -6.04 9.48
N LEU A 84 -2.55 -5.21 10.46
CA LEU A 84 -2.02 -5.31 11.82
C LEU A 84 -2.45 -6.62 12.48
N THR A 85 -3.68 -7.08 12.26
CA THR A 85 -4.17 -8.36 12.76
C THR A 85 -3.34 -9.53 12.21
N ILE A 86 -3.05 -9.52 10.90
CA ILE A 86 -2.22 -10.56 10.25
C ILE A 86 -0.80 -10.58 10.86
N TYR A 87 -0.18 -9.42 11.03
CA TYR A 87 1.21 -9.32 11.52
C TYR A 87 1.32 -9.40 13.05
N LYS A 88 0.21 -9.38 13.80
CA LYS A 88 0.17 -9.78 15.21
C LYS A 88 0.13 -11.29 15.39
N GLY A 89 -0.40 -12.02 14.40
CA GLY A 89 -0.43 -13.49 14.39
C GLY A 89 0.85 -14.11 13.86
N ASP A 90 0.80 -15.41 13.59
CA ASP A 90 1.96 -16.22 13.17
C ASP A 90 2.63 -15.71 11.87
N ALA A 91 1.87 -15.05 10.99
CA ALA A 91 2.38 -14.48 9.75
C ALA A 91 3.31 -13.27 9.96
N GLY A 92 3.28 -12.65 11.14
CA GLY A 92 4.19 -11.58 11.54
C GLY A 92 5.47 -12.06 12.23
N SER A 93 5.61 -13.36 12.44
CA SER A 93 6.78 -13.98 13.04
C SER A 93 7.68 -14.57 11.96
N GLU A 94 8.99 -14.38 12.10
CA GLU A 94 9.95 -15.08 11.26
C GLU A 94 9.97 -16.60 11.62
N SER A 95 10.63 -17.41 10.80
CA SER A 95 10.93 -18.84 11.04
C SER A 95 11.48 -19.14 12.46
N LEU A 96 12.15 -18.17 13.09
CA LEU A 96 12.68 -18.28 14.47
C LEU A 96 11.71 -17.77 15.56
N GLY A 97 10.47 -17.45 15.20
CA GLY A 97 9.43 -16.97 16.14
C GLY A 97 9.63 -15.53 16.62
N VAL A 98 10.54 -14.77 16.02
CA VAL A 98 10.75 -13.36 16.37
C VAL A 98 9.63 -12.53 15.76
N PRO A 99 8.83 -11.82 16.57
CA PRO A 99 7.74 -10.99 16.05
C PRO A 99 8.28 -9.70 15.43
N LEU A 100 7.77 -9.38 14.24
CA LEU A 100 8.08 -8.12 13.55
C LEU A 100 7.60 -6.91 14.36
N LEU A 101 6.42 -7.01 14.97
CA LEU A 101 5.75 -5.90 15.64
C LEU A 101 5.79 -6.06 17.15
N ASN A 102 6.07 -4.96 17.85
CA ASN A 102 5.82 -4.88 19.29
C ASN A 102 4.32 -4.64 19.52
N ALA A 103 3.58 -5.69 19.91
CA ALA A 103 2.12 -5.65 20.03
C ALA A 103 1.61 -4.53 20.95
N HIS A 104 2.24 -4.34 22.11
CA HIS A 104 1.84 -3.31 23.08
C HIS A 104 2.04 -1.90 22.51
N LYS A 105 3.21 -1.63 21.93
CA LYS A 105 3.50 -0.32 21.31
C LYS A 105 2.61 -0.06 20.09
N LEU A 106 2.29 -1.11 19.34
CA LEU A 106 1.50 -1.02 18.13
C LEU A 106 0.05 -0.61 18.41
N GLU A 107 -0.58 -1.17 19.45
CA GLU A 107 -1.97 -0.87 19.79
C GLU A 107 -2.16 0.60 20.14
N GLU A 108 -1.35 1.11 21.07
CA GLU A 108 -1.38 2.51 21.48
C GLU A 108 -1.09 3.45 20.30
N MET A 109 -0.08 3.12 19.49
CA MET A 109 0.27 3.93 18.32
C MET A 109 -0.82 3.90 17.26
N TRP A 110 -1.46 2.75 17.04
CA TRP A 110 -2.52 2.64 16.04
C TRP A 110 -3.77 3.39 16.45
N GLU A 111 -4.17 3.30 17.72
CA GLU A 111 -5.30 4.07 18.26
C GLU A 111 -5.11 5.59 18.03
N GLN A 112 -3.90 6.10 18.26
CA GLN A 112 -3.56 7.50 17.96
C GLN A 112 -3.58 7.78 16.45
N GLN A 113 -2.95 6.91 15.63
CA GLN A 113 -2.82 7.13 14.19
C GLN A 113 -4.13 7.01 13.42
N ARG A 114 -5.10 6.22 13.92
CA ARG A 114 -6.40 6.03 13.28
C ARG A 114 -7.14 7.35 13.07
N SER A 115 -7.11 8.23 14.07
CA SER A 115 -7.71 9.57 13.96
C SER A 115 -7.17 10.41 12.78
N HIS A 116 -5.92 10.17 12.41
CA HIS A 116 -5.24 10.88 11.33
C HIS A 116 -5.47 10.28 9.95
N CYS A 117 -6.16 9.13 9.84
CA CYS A 117 -6.51 8.57 8.54
C CYS A 117 -7.32 9.57 7.71
N THR A 118 -8.24 10.33 8.33
CA THR A 118 -8.97 11.43 7.69
C THR A 118 -8.05 12.56 7.21
N CYS A 119 -7.05 12.94 8.00
CA CYS A 119 -6.13 14.02 7.67
C CYS A 119 -5.17 13.69 6.53
N THR A 120 -4.90 12.40 6.28
CA THR A 120 -3.96 11.96 5.24
C THR A 120 -4.59 11.73 3.88
N GLN A 121 -5.92 11.87 3.76
CA GLN A 121 -6.61 11.68 2.48
C GLN A 121 -6.31 12.82 1.51
N ASP A 122 -6.37 12.54 0.22
CA ASP A 122 -6.22 13.55 -0.81
C ASP A 122 -7.36 14.57 -0.69
N PRO A 123 -7.06 15.88 -0.75
CA PRO A 123 -8.08 16.90 -0.66
C PRO A 123 -9.05 16.83 -1.85
N PRO A 124 -10.36 17.09 -1.62
CA PRO A 124 -11.34 17.04 -2.69
C PRO A 124 -11.04 18.09 -3.77
N GLY A 125 -11.00 17.66 -5.02
CA GLY A 125 -10.81 18.54 -6.18
C GLY A 125 -9.35 18.90 -6.50
N ILE A 126 -8.38 18.44 -5.71
CA ILE A 126 -6.96 18.58 -6.02
C ILE A 126 -6.48 17.21 -6.51
N LEU A 127 -6.14 17.15 -7.80
CA LEU A 127 -5.50 15.97 -8.35
C LEU A 127 -4.11 15.84 -7.69
N PRO A 128 -3.75 14.68 -7.11
CA PRO A 128 -2.41 14.47 -6.57
C PRO A 128 -1.38 14.68 -7.69
N VAL A 129 -0.33 15.44 -7.40
CA VAL A 129 0.75 15.78 -8.35
C VAL A 129 1.66 14.58 -8.56
#